data_AF-A0A6P1CWT9-F1
#
_entry.id   AF-A0A6P1CWT9-F1
#
_cell.length_a   1.000
_cell.length_b   1.000
_cell.length_c   1.000
_cell.angle_alpha   90.00
_cell.angle_beta   90.00
_cell.angle_gamma   90.00
#
_symmetry.space_group_name_H-M   'P 1'
#
loop_
_entity.id
_entity.type
_entity.pdbx_description
1 polymer ?
#
loop_
_entity_poly.entity_id
_entity_poly.type
_entity_poly.pdbx_seq_one_letter_code
_entity_poly.pdbx_strand_id
1 'polypeptide(L)'
;EHTHFMPDQVMRKVWAYFDSAGPLTGREWPITYRDDQAVRLKTLRDFGVRAFTSLVYPHKPEMAAWLNSWTAEFAAEVPDCLHTATFYPEPGAADYVATALADGARVFK
;
A
#
# COMPACT_ATOMS: atom_id res chain seq x y z
N GLU A 1 -0.14 13.49 1.20
CA GLU A 1 1.25 12.99 1.21
C GLU A 1 1.29 11.60 0.55
N HIS A 2 2.44 11.15 0.06
CA HIS A 2 2.58 9.84 -0.62
C HIS A 2 3.17 8.84 0.36
N THR A 3 2.33 7.94 0.88
CA THR A 3 2.75 6.84 1.74
C THR A 3 2.42 5.47 1.16
N HIS A 4 3.06 4.47 1.75
CA HIS A 4 2.86 3.06 1.45
C HIS A 4 2.44 2.34 2.73
N PHE A 5 1.16 2.02 2.87
CA PHE A 5 0.67 0.99 3.78
C PHE A 5 0.20 -0.20 2.92
N MET A 6 0.35 -1.41 3.45
CA MET A 6 0.07 -2.64 2.71
C MET A 6 -0.18 -3.77 3.71
N PRO A 7 -0.80 -4.88 3.29
CA PRO A 7 -0.99 -6.04 4.15
C PRO A 7 0.33 -6.54 4.75
N ASP A 8 0.32 -6.99 6.00
CA ASP A 8 1.52 -7.44 6.73
C ASP A 8 2.35 -8.49 5.98
N GLN A 9 1.67 -9.41 5.28
CA GLN A 9 2.35 -10.41 4.46
C GLN A 9 3.14 -9.80 3.28
N VAL A 10 2.67 -8.68 2.73
CA VAL A 10 3.38 -7.94 1.67
C VAL A 10 4.53 -7.15 2.29
N MET A 11 4.29 -6.46 3.42
CA MET A 11 5.34 -5.70 4.11
C MET A 11 6.52 -6.59 4.52
N ARG A 12 6.25 -7.80 5.04
CA ARG A 12 7.31 -8.77 5.37
C ARG A 12 8.11 -9.21 4.14
N LYS A 13 7.47 -9.36 2.97
CA LYS A 13 8.18 -9.67 1.72
C LYS A 13 9.06 -8.50 1.26
N VAL A 14 8.58 -7.26 1.42
CA VAL A 14 9.38 -6.06 1.15
C VAL A 14 10.61 -6.04 2.06
N TRP A 15 10.45 -6.25 3.36
CA TRP A 15 11.59 -6.31 4.28
C TRP A 15 12.56 -7.44 3.94
N ALA A 16 12.06 -8.64 3.66
CA ALA A 16 12.90 -9.77 3.27
C ALA A 16 13.71 -9.48 1.99
N TYR A 17 13.12 -8.78 1.02
CA TYR A 17 13.82 -8.36 -0.20
C TYR A 17 15.02 -7.45 0.12
N PHE A 18 14.85 -6.44 1.00
CA PHE A 18 15.94 -5.55 1.40
C PHE A 18 16.94 -6.18 2.39
N ASP A 19 16.52 -7.20 3.15
CA ASP A 19 17.39 -7.95 4.07
C ASP A 19 18.36 -8.87 3.34
N SER A 20 17.94 -9.43 2.21
CA SER A 20 18.89 -10.05 1.30
C SER A 20 19.75 -8.94 0.69
N ALA A 21 21.06 -8.90 0.98
CA ALA A 21 22.01 -7.99 0.33
C ALA A 21 21.76 -8.01 -1.19
N GLY A 22 21.10 -6.97 -1.70
CA GLY A 22 20.35 -7.11 -2.94
C GLY A 22 21.27 -7.39 -4.14
N PRO A 23 20.89 -8.30 -5.07
CA PRO A 23 21.67 -8.59 -6.28
C PRO A 23 21.82 -7.42 -7.25
N LEU A 24 21.08 -6.31 -7.04
CA LEU A 24 21.04 -5.15 -7.94
C LEU A 24 22.01 -4.01 -7.58
N THR A 25 22.36 -3.84 -6.30
CA THR A 25 23.13 -2.67 -5.83
C THR A 25 24.54 -3.03 -5.35
N GLY A 26 24.83 -4.32 -5.12
CA GLY A 26 26.11 -4.79 -4.58
C GLY A 26 26.45 -4.21 -3.21
N ARG A 27 25.45 -3.65 -2.50
CA ARG A 27 25.59 -3.00 -1.20
C ARG A 27 24.37 -3.32 -0.35
N GLU A 28 24.61 -3.60 0.92
CA GLU A 28 23.54 -3.76 1.91
C GLU A 28 22.78 -2.44 2.07
N TRP A 29 21.45 -2.52 1.95
CA TRP A 29 20.52 -1.43 2.23
C TRP A 29 19.35 -1.98 3.06
N PRO A 30 19.60 -2.35 4.34
CA PRO A 30 18.55 -2.90 5.19
C PRO A 30 17.57 -1.80 5.60
N ILE A 31 16.29 -2.16 5.69
CA ILE A 31 15.27 -1.28 6.28
C ILE A 31 15.45 -1.29 7.80
N THR A 32 15.90 -0.18 8.36
CA THR A 32 16.13 0.00 9.80
C THR A 32 14.89 0.47 10.56
N TYR A 33 13.97 1.18 9.89
CA TYR A 33 12.74 1.71 10.47
C TYR A 33 11.57 0.75 10.20
N ARG A 34 11.40 -0.26 11.07
CA ARG A 34 10.35 -1.30 10.98
C ARG A 34 9.26 -1.12 12.03
N ASP A 35 8.88 0.12 12.22
CA ASP A 35 7.78 0.46 13.10
C ASP A 35 6.49 -0.25 12.64
N ASP A 36 5.70 -0.70 13.60
CA ASP A 36 4.38 -1.23 13.31
C ASP A 36 3.47 -0.16 12.71
N GLN A 37 2.34 -0.60 12.15
CA GLN A 37 1.38 0.29 11.51
C GLN A 37 0.89 1.41 12.44
N ALA A 38 0.63 1.12 13.71
CA ALA A 38 0.11 2.10 14.66
C ALA A 38 1.14 3.20 14.96
N VAL A 39 2.40 2.83 15.13
CA VAL A 39 3.51 3.78 15.31
C VAL A 39 3.69 4.64 14.06
N ARG A 40 3.65 4.05 12.86
CA ARG A 40 3.77 4.80 11.60
C ARG A 40 2.62 5.80 11.40
N LEU A 41 1.38 5.40 11.74
CA LEU A 41 0.22 6.28 11.73
C LEU A 41 0.36 7.43 12.74
N LYS A 42 0.82 7.12 13.96
CA LYS A 42 1.09 8.14 14.99
C LYS A 42 2.14 9.15 14.50
N THR A 43 3.23 8.69 13.90
CA THR A 43 4.29 9.56 13.36
C THR A 43 3.74 10.53 12.31
N LEU A 44 2.90 10.08 11.38
CA LEU A 44 2.26 10.97 10.41
C LEU A 44 1.40 12.05 11.09
N ARG A 45 0.63 11.67 12.11
CA ARG A 45 -0.20 12.59 12.90
C ARG A 45 0.64 13.59 13.69
N ASP A 46 1.73 13.15 14.28
CA ASP A 46 2.67 14.00 15.04
C ASP A 46 3.35 15.04 14.13
N PHE A 47 3.60 14.70 12.85
CA PHE A 47 4.05 15.65 11.84
C PHE A 47 2.95 16.60 11.33
N GLY A 48 1.70 16.45 11.81
CA GLY A 48 0.57 17.28 11.40
C GLY A 48 0.01 16.91 10.02
N VAL A 49 0.33 15.73 9.48
CA VAL A 49 -0.26 15.24 8.24
C VAL A 49 -1.76 15.00 8.44
N ARG A 50 -2.59 15.71 7.68
CA ARG A 50 -4.05 15.64 7.77
C ARG A 50 -4.70 14.67 6.79
N ALA A 51 -4.00 14.36 5.69
CA ALA A 51 -4.46 13.41 4.68
C ALA A 51 -3.26 12.76 3.99
N PHE A 52 -3.27 11.45 3.90
CA PHE A 52 -2.25 10.65 3.22
C PHE A 52 -2.88 9.51 2.40
N THR A 53 -2.07 8.77 1.66
CA THR A 53 -2.51 7.68 0.79
C THR A 53 -1.89 6.35 1.19
N SER A 54 -2.60 5.25 0.97
CA SER A 54 -2.04 3.89 1.14
C SER A 54 -1.74 3.26 -0.21
N LEU A 55 -0.72 3.76 -0.91
CA LEU A 55 -0.47 3.34 -2.28
C LEU A 55 0.12 1.94 -2.34
N VAL A 56 -0.62 0.99 -2.92
CA VAL A 56 -0.19 -0.39 -3.15
C VAL A 56 0.00 -0.62 -4.65
N TYR A 57 0.88 -1.56 -5.02
CA TYR A 57 1.17 -1.87 -6.42
C TYR A 57 1.18 -3.39 -6.66
N PRO A 58 0.33 -3.90 -7.58
CA PRO A 58 0.33 -5.31 -7.95
C PRO A 58 1.52 -5.61 -8.86
N HIS A 59 2.34 -6.60 -8.51
CA HIS A 59 3.51 -7.00 -9.32
C HIS A 59 3.23 -8.22 -10.22
N LYS A 60 2.02 -8.77 -10.15
CA LYS A 60 1.56 -9.92 -10.94
C LYS A 60 0.02 -9.95 -11.01
N PRO A 61 -0.56 -10.72 -11.94
CA PRO A 61 -2.00 -10.95 -12.01
C PRO A 61 -2.60 -11.43 -10.69
N GLU A 62 -3.91 -11.24 -10.56
CA GLU A 62 -4.77 -11.71 -9.45
C GLU A 62 -4.50 -11.02 -8.10
N MET A 63 -3.60 -10.03 -8.05
CA MET A 63 -3.33 -9.26 -6.84
C MET A 63 -4.20 -8.01 -6.68
N ALA A 64 -4.56 -7.36 -7.79
CA ALA A 64 -5.12 -6.00 -7.76
C ALA A 64 -6.46 -5.96 -7.02
N ALA A 65 -7.39 -6.88 -7.31
CA ALA A 65 -8.68 -6.93 -6.65
C ALA A 65 -8.57 -7.09 -5.12
N TRP A 66 -7.71 -8.02 -4.66
CA TRP A 66 -7.47 -8.22 -3.23
C TRP A 66 -6.83 -6.99 -2.57
N LEU A 67 -5.87 -6.36 -3.23
CA LEU A 67 -5.23 -5.14 -2.74
C LEU A 67 -6.24 -3.98 -2.64
N ASN A 68 -7.18 -3.86 -3.59
CA ASN A 68 -8.24 -2.85 -3.55
C ASN A 68 -9.20 -3.09 -2.38
N SER A 69 -9.58 -4.33 -2.09
CA SER A 69 -10.39 -4.64 -0.90
C SER A 69 -9.66 -4.23 0.38
N TRP A 70 -8.36 -4.53 0.47
CA TRP A 70 -7.58 -4.17 1.64
C TRP A 70 -7.42 -2.66 1.82
N THR A 71 -7.18 -1.88 0.75
CA THR A 71 -7.08 -0.42 0.86
C THR A 71 -8.41 0.25 1.17
N ALA A 72 -9.53 -0.33 0.75
CA ALA A 72 -10.87 0.11 1.15
C ALA A 72 -11.10 -0.08 2.65
N GLU A 73 -10.81 -1.28 3.17
CA GLU A 73 -10.88 -1.59 4.61
C GLU A 73 -9.96 -0.67 5.43
N PHE A 74 -8.72 -0.49 4.98
CA PHE A 74 -7.75 0.38 5.65
C PHE A 74 -8.23 1.83 5.73
N ALA A 75 -8.80 2.38 4.65
CA ALA A 75 -9.34 3.73 4.67
C ALA A 75 -10.60 3.88 5.54
N ALA A 76 -11.38 2.79 5.72
CA ALA A 76 -12.51 2.78 6.64
C ALA A 76 -12.04 2.78 8.12
N GLU A 77 -10.95 2.09 8.43
CA GLU A 77 -10.37 2.03 9.78
C GLU A 77 -9.50 3.24 10.13
N VAL A 78 -8.91 3.89 9.11
CA VAL A 78 -7.97 5.00 9.26
C VAL A 78 -8.50 6.24 8.51
N PRO A 79 -9.33 7.09 9.15
CA PRO A 79 -10.01 8.21 8.49
C PRO A 79 -9.08 9.27 7.85
N ASP A 80 -7.82 9.34 8.31
CA ASP A 80 -6.80 10.23 7.76
C ASP A 80 -6.22 9.71 6.42
N CYS A 81 -6.47 8.44 6.08
CA CYS A 81 -6.06 7.83 4.83
C CYS A 81 -7.17 7.99 3.78
N LEU A 82 -6.82 8.54 2.62
CA LEU A 82 -7.71 8.54 1.47
C LEU A 82 -7.94 7.12 0.98
N HIS A 83 -9.18 6.78 0.62
CA HIS A 83 -9.50 5.53 -0.06
C HIS A 83 -8.77 5.50 -1.41
N THR A 84 -7.76 4.65 -1.53
CA THR A 84 -6.98 4.46 -2.76
C THR A 84 -7.26 3.12 -3.41
N ALA A 85 -7.02 3.01 -4.71
CA ALA A 85 -7.12 1.78 -5.46
C ALA A 85 -5.97 1.64 -6.48
N THR A 86 -5.82 0.47 -7.07
CA THR A 86 -4.81 0.14 -8.07
C THR A 86 -5.39 -0.79 -9.14
N PHE A 87 -4.62 -1.03 -10.20
CA PHE A 87 -4.95 -1.99 -11.24
C PHE A 87 -3.70 -2.68 -11.79
N TYR A 88 -3.92 -3.83 -12.39
CA TYR A 88 -2.92 -4.60 -13.11
C TYR A 88 -3.45 -4.90 -14.52
N PRO A 89 -2.62 -4.91 -15.58
CA PRO A 89 -3.08 -5.22 -16.93
C PRO A 89 -3.46 -6.70 -17.06
N GLU A 90 -4.70 -7.03 -16.69
CA GLU A 90 -5.30 -8.37 -16.75
C GLU A 90 -6.77 -8.31 -17.19
N PRO A 91 -7.36 -9.42 -17.68
CA PRO A 91 -8.74 -9.41 -18.18
C PRO A 91 -9.78 -8.86 -17.19
N GLY A 92 -9.62 -9.15 -15.89
CA GLY A 92 -10.54 -8.69 -14.83
C GLY A 92 -10.38 -7.23 -14.42
N ALA A 93 -9.47 -6.46 -15.05
CA ALA A 93 -9.13 -5.12 -14.59
C ALA A 93 -10.30 -4.13 -14.64
N ALA A 94 -11.10 -4.19 -15.70
CA ALA A 94 -12.25 -3.30 -15.84
C ALA A 94 -13.24 -3.47 -14.67
N ASP A 95 -13.46 -4.72 -14.24
CA ASP A 95 -14.46 -5.06 -13.22
C ASP A 95 -14.06 -4.50 -11.85
N TYR A 96 -12.86 -4.80 -11.36
CA TYR A 96 -12.46 -4.32 -10.03
C TYR A 96 -12.15 -2.81 -10.01
N VAL A 97 -11.79 -2.20 -11.13
CA VAL A 97 -11.65 -0.74 -11.22
C VAL A 97 -13.01 -0.07 -11.11
N ALA A 98 -14.02 -0.59 -11.81
CA ALA A 98 -15.38 -0.10 -11.72
C ALA A 98 -15.94 -0.24 -10.30
N THR A 99 -15.72 -1.38 -9.65
CA THR A 99 -16.08 -1.60 -8.24
C THR A 99 -15.39 -0.60 -7.32
N ALA A 100 -14.07 -0.44 -7.41
CA ALA A 100 -13.34 0.49 -6.55
C ALA A 100 -13.81 1.95 -6.72
N LEU A 101 -14.13 2.37 -7.95
CA LEU A 101 -14.70 3.69 -8.20
C LEU A 101 -16.09 3.86 -7.57
N ALA A 102 -16.96 2.84 -7.69
CA ALA A 102 -18.28 2.84 -7.07
C ALA A 102 -18.21 2.88 -5.54
N ASP A 103 -17.22 2.21 -4.95
CA ASP A 103 -16.93 2.19 -3.51
C ASP A 103 -16.23 3.47 -3.02
N GLY A 104 -15.99 4.43 -3.91
CA GLY A 104 -15.52 5.76 -3.57
C GLY A 104 -14.00 5.92 -3.50
N ALA A 105 -13.23 5.08 -4.20
CA ALA A 105 -11.80 5.30 -4.37
C ALA A 105 -11.53 6.70 -4.94
N ARG A 106 -10.64 7.44 -4.28
CA ARG A 106 -10.32 8.86 -4.57
C ARG A 106 -9.03 9.02 -5.35
N VAL A 107 -8.12 8.05 -5.26
CA VAL A 107 -6.78 8.09 -5.85
C VAL A 107 -6.44 6.72 -6.40
N PHE A 108 -5.94 6.66 -7.62
CA PHE A 108 -5.40 5.45 -8.23
C PHE A 108 -3.89 5.51 -8.37
N LYS A 109 -3.24 4.35 -8.25
CA LYS A 109 -1.84 4.15 -8.61
C LYS A 109 -1.66 2.93 -9.50
#